data_AF-A0A970KIA3-F1
#
_entry.id   AF-A0A970KIA3-F1
#
_cell.length_a   1.000
_cell.length_b   1.000
_cell.length_c   1.000
_cell.angle_alpha   90.00
_cell.angle_beta   90.00
_cell.angle_gamma   90.00
#
_symmetry.space_group_name_H-M   'P 1'
#
loop_
_entity.id
_entity.type
_entity.pdbx_description
1 polymer ?
#
loop_
_entity_poly.entity_id
_entity_poly.type
_entity_poly.pdbx_seq_one_letter_code
_entity_poly.pdbx_strand_id
1 'polypeptide(L)'
;MGDFMTDYKDSKWASEIIELQKEDGSWGYFHTLSNPSKDNRMTTEYALNRLEILGYTINDKPIMKAVSYMKDCLAGRKTIPDRREKVQNWDLFTALMLSTSIRKFTKDDQNANDVAKKWAEIICYAFKNGEYDHNLYVDAYLKVHGLSSPGGRIMDIANSYHVSLVADLLDDKTALAFMNYILQNQSGIYYIYGKQLSVLPETFKSLEASRYIKAIELLSKYRNPGCKEKLKFVVDWLNVNKEDEGYWDMGAKAKDGMSYPLSDSWRKKEYQIKDCTYRISKLIKNIED
;
A
#
# COMPACT_ATOMS: atom_id res chain seq x y z
N MET A 1 -20.89 6.99 19.95
CA MET A 1 -20.21 8.02 19.13
C MET A 1 -20.62 7.77 17.70
N GLY A 2 -21.31 8.72 17.07
CA GLY A 2 -21.85 8.55 15.72
C GLY A 2 -20.74 8.28 14.72
N ASP A 3 -20.96 7.28 13.86
CA ASP A 3 -20.10 6.91 12.73
C ASP A 3 -20.15 8.04 11.70
N PHE A 4 -19.38 9.11 11.92
CA PHE A 4 -19.11 10.08 10.86
C PHE A 4 -18.14 9.42 9.89
N MET A 5 -18.70 8.68 8.93
CA MET A 5 -18.00 8.30 7.70
C MET A 5 -17.65 9.60 6.98
N THR A 6 -16.55 10.23 7.42
CA THR A 6 -16.02 11.45 6.83
C THR A 6 -15.23 10.97 5.60
N ASP A 7 -15.86 11.02 4.44
CA ASP A 7 -15.10 10.94 3.19
C ASP A 7 -14.64 12.34 2.79
N TYR A 8 -13.47 12.41 2.16
CA TYR A 8 -12.81 13.65 1.78
C TYR A 8 -12.90 13.83 0.25
N LYS A 9 -13.97 13.29 -0.35
CA LYS A 9 -14.13 13.22 -1.80
C LYS A 9 -14.31 14.58 -2.44
N ASP A 10 -14.96 15.50 -1.74
CA ASP A 10 -15.20 16.88 -2.16
C ASP A 10 -14.08 17.84 -1.72
N SER A 11 -12.97 17.32 -1.19
CA SER A 11 -11.81 18.15 -0.84
C SER A 11 -11.15 18.73 -2.08
N LYS A 12 -10.51 19.89 -1.92
CA LYS A 12 -9.70 20.49 -2.98
C LYS A 12 -8.61 19.55 -3.48
N TRP A 13 -8.10 18.68 -2.61
CA TRP A 13 -7.07 17.71 -2.95
C TRP A 13 -7.58 16.67 -3.95
N ALA A 14 -8.82 16.25 -3.80
CA ALA A 14 -9.45 15.34 -4.75
C ALA A 14 -9.68 16.04 -6.10
N SER A 15 -10.22 17.27 -6.07
CA SER A 15 -10.45 18.07 -7.29
C SER A 15 -9.16 18.29 -8.09
N GLU A 16 -8.08 18.72 -7.44
CA GLU A 16 -6.77 18.94 -8.08
C GLU A 16 -6.21 17.68 -8.75
N ILE A 17 -6.44 16.50 -8.16
CA ILE A 17 -6.03 15.23 -8.76
C ILE A 17 -6.91 14.90 -9.96
N ILE A 18 -8.23 14.98 -9.80
CA ILE A 18 -9.20 14.58 -10.84
C ILE A 18 -9.07 15.44 -12.10
N GLU A 19 -8.82 16.74 -11.95
CA GLU A 19 -8.60 17.66 -13.08
C GLU A 19 -7.42 17.27 -13.97
N LEU A 20 -6.45 16.53 -13.42
CA LEU A 20 -5.27 16.07 -14.15
C LEU A 20 -5.45 14.68 -14.80
N GLN A 21 -6.60 14.03 -14.62
CA GLN A 21 -6.85 12.72 -15.22
C GLN A 21 -6.97 12.83 -16.74
N LYS A 22 -6.21 12.00 -17.46
CA LYS A 22 -6.23 11.93 -18.92
C LYS A 22 -7.46 11.19 -19.42
N GLU A 23 -7.78 11.36 -20.70
CA GLU A 23 -8.92 10.69 -21.33
C GLU A 23 -8.85 9.16 -21.23
N ASP A 24 -7.64 8.60 -21.33
CA ASP A 24 -7.36 7.17 -21.21
C ASP A 24 -7.59 6.61 -19.79
N GLY A 25 -7.77 7.48 -18.79
CA GLY A 25 -8.00 7.14 -17.38
C GLY A 25 -6.75 7.22 -16.49
N SER A 26 -5.57 7.44 -17.07
CA SER A 26 -4.30 7.54 -16.34
C SER A 26 -3.99 8.97 -15.88
N TRP A 27 -2.88 9.13 -15.15
CA TRP A 27 -2.25 10.43 -14.87
C TRP A 27 -0.86 10.56 -15.53
N GLY A 28 -0.55 9.72 -16.53
CA GLY A 28 0.78 9.64 -17.14
C GLY A 28 1.56 8.42 -16.66
N TYR A 29 2.83 8.60 -16.30
CA TYR A 29 3.66 7.51 -15.76
C TYR A 29 2.94 6.78 -14.62
N PHE A 30 3.08 5.47 -14.58
CA PHE A 30 2.43 4.65 -13.59
C PHE A 30 3.16 4.71 -12.26
N HIS A 31 4.44 4.34 -12.25
CA HIS A 31 5.17 4.03 -11.02
C HIS A 31 5.52 5.28 -10.22
N THR A 32 5.36 5.28 -8.90
CA THR A 32 5.61 6.44 -8.02
C THR A 32 7.06 6.95 -8.05
N LEU A 33 8.03 6.10 -8.38
CA LEU A 33 9.43 6.54 -8.55
C LEU A 33 9.73 7.12 -9.94
N SER A 34 8.77 7.12 -10.86
CA SER A 34 8.93 7.78 -12.16
C SER A 34 9.00 9.28 -11.95
N ASN A 35 10.07 9.93 -12.42
CA ASN A 35 10.32 11.36 -12.23
C ASN A 35 9.20 12.21 -12.86
N PRO A 36 8.32 12.83 -12.05
CA PRO A 36 7.25 13.69 -12.57
C PRO A 36 7.87 14.90 -13.29
N SER A 37 7.31 15.25 -14.45
CA SER A 37 7.74 16.41 -15.24
C SER A 37 6.66 17.50 -15.20
N LYS A 38 6.91 18.66 -15.82
CA LYS A 38 5.87 19.70 -15.96
C LYS A 38 4.63 19.16 -16.71
N ASP A 39 4.83 18.23 -17.64
CA ASP A 39 3.79 17.62 -18.47
C ASP A 39 3.13 16.40 -17.82
N ASN A 40 3.81 15.75 -16.87
CA ASN A 40 3.29 14.66 -16.05
C ASN A 40 3.50 15.01 -14.57
N ARG A 41 2.62 15.86 -14.04
CA ARG A 41 2.74 16.44 -12.69
C ARG A 41 2.62 15.41 -11.56
N MET A 42 1.99 14.27 -11.83
CA MET A 42 1.86 13.16 -10.89
C MET A 42 1.83 11.83 -11.64
N THR A 43 1.96 10.74 -10.90
CA THR A 43 1.89 9.39 -11.45
C THR A 43 0.50 8.79 -11.21
N THR A 44 0.12 7.82 -12.03
CA THR A 44 -1.15 7.09 -11.88
C THR A 44 -1.22 6.38 -10.52
N GLU A 45 -0.12 5.78 -10.07
CA GLU A 45 -0.08 5.12 -8.76
C GLU A 45 -0.24 6.12 -7.59
N TYR A 46 0.41 7.29 -7.68
CA TYR A 46 0.24 8.34 -6.68
C TYR A 46 -1.22 8.79 -6.59
N ALA A 47 -1.83 9.10 -7.74
CA ALA A 47 -3.21 9.54 -7.83
C ALA A 47 -4.17 8.50 -7.23
N LEU A 48 -4.01 7.22 -7.59
CA LEU A 48 -4.82 6.13 -7.06
C LEU A 48 -4.69 5.98 -5.54
N ASN A 49 -3.45 5.92 -5.02
CA ASN A 49 -3.22 5.79 -3.58
C ASN A 49 -3.81 6.98 -2.81
N ARG A 50 -3.69 8.18 -3.37
CA ARG A 50 -4.19 9.39 -2.73
C ARG A 50 -5.71 9.47 -2.76
N LEU A 51 -6.34 9.10 -3.87
CA LEU A 51 -7.80 9.03 -3.97
C LEU A 51 -8.39 7.95 -3.04
N GLU A 52 -7.75 6.78 -2.90
CA GLU A 52 -8.13 5.74 -1.92
C GLU A 52 -8.16 6.32 -0.49
N ILE A 53 -7.12 7.07 -0.11
CA ILE A 53 -7.01 7.72 1.21
C ILE A 53 -8.11 8.78 1.41
N LEU A 54 -8.48 9.51 0.37
CA LEU A 54 -9.55 10.50 0.39
C LEU A 54 -10.96 9.88 0.36
N GLY A 55 -11.06 8.55 0.26
CA GLY A 55 -12.31 7.80 0.35
C GLY A 55 -12.89 7.34 -0.99
N TYR A 56 -12.18 7.52 -2.10
CA TYR A 56 -12.61 7.02 -3.40
C TYR A 56 -12.55 5.49 -3.47
N THR A 57 -13.52 4.93 -4.19
CA THR A 57 -13.79 3.50 -4.34
C THR A 57 -13.97 3.15 -5.82
N ILE A 58 -14.13 1.87 -6.13
CA ILE A 58 -14.43 1.42 -7.49
C ILE A 58 -15.71 2.02 -8.08
N ASN A 59 -16.64 2.51 -7.26
CA ASN A 59 -17.89 3.11 -7.72
C ASN A 59 -17.72 4.56 -8.20
N ASP A 60 -16.55 5.16 -7.95
CA ASP A 60 -16.28 6.55 -8.34
C ASP A 60 -15.66 6.59 -9.75
N LYS A 61 -16.24 7.43 -10.62
CA LYS A 61 -15.87 7.52 -12.05
C LYS A 61 -14.36 7.65 -12.32
N PRO A 62 -13.58 8.47 -11.58
CA PRO A 62 -12.13 8.55 -11.79
C PRO A 62 -11.42 7.21 -11.56
N ILE A 63 -11.82 6.46 -10.52
CA ILE A 63 -11.25 5.15 -10.21
C ILE A 63 -11.68 4.12 -11.26
N MET A 64 -12.95 4.10 -11.67
CA MET A 64 -13.43 3.20 -12.72
C MET A 64 -12.59 3.31 -14.00
N LYS A 65 -12.34 4.56 -14.44
CA LYS A 65 -11.51 4.83 -15.63
C LYS A 65 -10.09 4.30 -15.46
N ALA A 66 -9.45 4.62 -14.34
CA ALA A 66 -8.07 4.21 -14.07
C ALA A 66 -7.93 2.68 -13.94
N VAL A 67 -8.89 2.02 -13.30
CA VAL A 67 -8.94 0.56 -13.20
C VAL A 67 -9.14 -0.06 -14.59
N SER A 68 -10.05 0.48 -15.41
CA SER A 68 -10.22 0.02 -16.80
C SER A 68 -8.93 0.13 -17.61
N TYR A 69 -8.22 1.26 -17.48
CA TYR A 69 -6.91 1.46 -18.11
C TYR A 69 -5.88 0.42 -17.66
N MET A 70 -5.75 0.20 -16.34
CA MET A 70 -4.82 -0.81 -15.81
C MET A 70 -5.17 -2.23 -16.27
N LYS A 71 -6.46 -2.57 -16.38
CA LYS A 71 -6.93 -3.86 -16.91
C LYS A 71 -6.53 -4.05 -18.38
N ASP A 72 -6.65 -3.00 -19.20
CA ASP A 72 -6.16 -3.03 -20.58
C ASP A 72 -4.64 -3.22 -20.65
N CYS A 73 -3.88 -2.54 -19.78
CA CYS A 73 -2.43 -2.70 -19.71
C CYS A 73 -2.03 -4.10 -19.26
N LEU A 74 -2.68 -4.64 -18.23
CA LEU A 74 -2.40 -5.99 -17.72
C LEU A 74 -2.74 -7.08 -18.75
N ALA A 75 -3.75 -6.86 -19.59
CA ALA A 75 -4.12 -7.74 -20.69
C ALA A 75 -3.27 -7.54 -21.96
N GLY A 76 -2.29 -6.62 -21.95
CA GLY A 76 -1.45 -6.33 -23.11
C GLY A 76 -2.14 -5.54 -24.24
N ARG A 77 -3.35 -5.01 -24.03
CA ARG A 77 -4.07 -4.17 -25.01
C ARG A 77 -3.53 -2.73 -25.04
N LYS A 78 -2.92 -2.29 -23.93
CA LYS A 78 -2.26 -0.99 -23.78
C LYS A 78 -0.90 -1.20 -23.09
N THR A 79 -0.08 -0.16 -23.09
CA THR A 79 1.19 -0.14 -22.37
C THR A 79 1.24 1.07 -21.45
N ILE A 80 1.82 0.91 -20.27
CA ILE A 80 2.20 2.04 -19.43
C ILE A 80 3.35 2.82 -20.10
N PRO A 81 3.41 4.15 -19.94
CA PRO A 81 4.45 4.95 -20.58
C PRO A 81 5.81 4.86 -19.86
N ASP A 82 5.90 4.14 -18.74
CA ASP A 82 7.11 3.95 -17.96
C ASP A 82 8.23 3.27 -18.77
N ARG A 83 9.46 3.72 -18.52
CA ARG A 83 10.65 3.17 -19.17
C ARG A 83 10.89 1.75 -18.71
N ARG A 84 10.98 0.82 -19.67
CA ARG A 84 11.35 -0.57 -19.41
C ARG A 84 12.78 -0.69 -18.89
N GLU A 85 12.96 -1.17 -17.66
CA GLU A 85 14.27 -1.47 -17.09
C GLU A 85 14.82 -2.80 -17.60
N LYS A 86 16.14 -2.86 -17.87
CA LYS A 86 16.81 -4.04 -18.44
C LYS A 86 17.14 -5.13 -17.41
N VAL A 87 17.28 -4.75 -16.13
CA VAL A 87 17.83 -5.62 -15.05
C VAL A 87 16.75 -6.34 -14.24
N GLN A 88 15.51 -5.92 -14.41
CA GLN A 88 14.34 -6.50 -13.76
C GLN A 88 13.53 -7.24 -14.82
N ASN A 89 12.88 -8.33 -14.44
CA ASN A 89 11.85 -8.90 -15.30
C ASN A 89 10.67 -7.92 -15.34
N TRP A 90 10.76 -6.99 -16.29
CA TRP A 90 9.88 -5.83 -16.39
C TRP A 90 8.41 -6.22 -16.52
N ASP A 91 8.12 -7.28 -17.26
CA ASP A 91 6.75 -7.73 -17.47
C ASP A 91 6.17 -8.33 -16.18
N LEU A 92 6.95 -9.12 -15.43
CA LEU A 92 6.53 -9.62 -14.12
C LEU A 92 6.32 -8.49 -13.11
N PHE A 93 7.22 -7.50 -13.09
CA PHE A 93 7.10 -6.35 -12.19
C PHE A 93 5.90 -5.47 -12.55
N THR A 94 5.69 -5.19 -13.84
CA THR A 94 4.53 -4.43 -14.32
C THR A 94 3.24 -5.16 -13.96
N ALA A 95 3.17 -6.47 -14.18
CA ALA A 95 2.02 -7.28 -13.80
C ALA A 95 1.75 -7.23 -12.28
N LEU A 96 2.79 -7.33 -11.45
CA LEU A 96 2.70 -7.20 -9.99
C LEU A 96 2.13 -5.84 -9.58
N MET A 97 2.68 -4.73 -10.09
CA MET A 97 2.23 -3.38 -9.76
C MET A 97 0.79 -3.12 -10.17
N LEU A 98 0.44 -3.44 -11.43
CA LEU A 98 -0.91 -3.24 -11.96
C LEU A 98 -1.92 -4.10 -11.20
N SER A 99 -1.63 -5.37 -10.97
CA SER A 99 -2.52 -6.28 -10.25
C SER A 99 -2.74 -5.84 -8.81
N THR A 100 -1.70 -5.32 -8.14
CA THR A 100 -1.82 -4.75 -6.80
C THR A 100 -2.77 -3.56 -6.81
N SER A 101 -2.58 -2.62 -7.74
CA SER A 101 -3.40 -1.41 -7.82
C SER A 101 -4.85 -1.70 -8.22
N ILE A 102 -5.10 -2.65 -9.14
CA ILE A 102 -6.46 -3.12 -9.47
C ILE A 102 -7.12 -3.73 -8.23
N ARG A 103 -6.42 -4.66 -7.55
CA ARG A 103 -6.97 -5.40 -6.39
C ARG A 103 -7.19 -4.56 -5.13
N LYS A 104 -6.64 -3.34 -5.07
CA LYS A 104 -7.02 -2.34 -4.04
C LYS A 104 -8.47 -1.88 -4.18
N PHE A 105 -9.00 -1.79 -5.41
CA PHE A 105 -10.34 -1.27 -5.67
C PHE A 105 -11.36 -2.36 -5.99
N THR A 106 -10.96 -3.47 -6.61
CA THR A 106 -11.89 -4.54 -6.96
C THR A 106 -11.22 -5.92 -6.96
N LYS A 107 -11.96 -6.93 -6.51
CA LYS A 107 -11.58 -8.34 -6.62
C LYS A 107 -12.18 -9.01 -7.86
N ASP A 108 -13.01 -8.29 -8.61
CA ASP A 108 -13.62 -8.73 -9.86
C ASP A 108 -12.70 -8.43 -11.06
N ASP A 109 -11.53 -9.07 -11.05
CA ASP A 109 -10.62 -9.08 -12.19
C ASP A 109 -9.80 -10.38 -12.23
N GLN A 110 -10.07 -11.21 -13.24
CA GLN A 110 -9.43 -12.51 -13.37
C GLN A 110 -7.91 -12.41 -13.55
N ASN A 111 -7.44 -11.51 -14.42
CA ASN A 111 -6.02 -11.37 -14.71
C ASN A 111 -5.23 -10.92 -13.47
N ALA A 112 -5.74 -9.93 -12.74
CA ALA A 112 -5.10 -9.47 -11.51
C ALA A 112 -5.12 -10.55 -10.42
N ASN A 113 -6.20 -11.34 -10.34
CA ASN A 113 -6.28 -12.46 -9.40
C ASN A 113 -5.32 -13.60 -9.76
N ASP A 114 -5.07 -13.87 -11.04
CA ASP A 114 -4.11 -14.90 -11.45
C ASP A 114 -2.68 -14.51 -11.09
N VAL A 115 -2.31 -13.23 -11.26
CA VAL A 115 -1.04 -12.71 -10.76
C VAL A 115 -0.94 -12.83 -9.24
N ALA A 116 -2.02 -12.50 -8.52
CA ALA A 116 -2.06 -12.58 -7.07
C ALA A 116 -1.90 -14.02 -6.55
N LYS A 117 -2.56 -14.98 -7.18
CA LYS A 117 -2.44 -16.42 -6.84
C LYS A 117 -1.02 -16.94 -7.06
N LYS A 118 -0.37 -16.57 -8.18
CA LYS A 118 1.02 -16.93 -8.44
C LYS A 118 1.96 -16.44 -7.33
N TRP A 119 1.82 -15.17 -6.93
CA TRP A 119 2.62 -14.62 -5.84
C TRP A 119 2.29 -15.23 -4.48
N ALA A 120 1.03 -15.53 -4.21
CA ALA A 120 0.63 -16.26 -3.01
C ALA A 120 1.26 -17.66 -2.98
N GLU A 121 1.26 -18.40 -4.09
CA GLU A 121 1.92 -19.71 -4.20
C GLU A 121 3.42 -19.64 -3.89
N ILE A 122 4.11 -18.65 -4.48
CA ILE A 122 5.54 -18.43 -4.24
C ILE A 122 5.81 -18.14 -2.76
N ILE A 123 5.02 -17.26 -2.13
CA ILE A 123 5.17 -16.91 -0.72
C ILE A 123 4.83 -18.12 0.17
N CYS A 124 3.73 -18.82 -0.07
CA CYS A 124 3.37 -20.03 0.68
C CYS A 124 4.50 -21.06 0.66
N TYR A 125 5.13 -21.28 -0.50
CA TYR A 125 6.23 -22.23 -0.60
C TYR A 125 7.50 -21.75 0.12
N ALA A 126 7.82 -20.45 0.03
CA ALA A 126 8.94 -19.84 0.75
C ALA A 126 8.81 -19.95 2.29
N PHE A 127 7.58 -20.06 2.80
CA PHE A 127 7.28 -20.17 4.23
C PHE A 127 6.78 -21.57 4.67
N LYS A 128 6.90 -22.59 3.81
CA LYS A 128 6.34 -23.93 4.08
C LYS A 128 6.88 -24.57 5.37
N ASN A 129 8.08 -24.19 5.77
CA ASN A 129 8.75 -24.67 6.99
C ASN A 129 8.44 -23.81 8.24
N GLY A 130 7.62 -22.76 8.11
CA GLY A 130 7.24 -21.85 9.20
C GLY A 130 8.09 -20.58 9.32
N GLU A 131 9.17 -20.47 8.56
CA GLU A 131 10.03 -19.29 8.45
C GLU A 131 10.41 -19.03 6.98
N TYR A 132 10.90 -17.83 6.69
CA TYR A 132 11.31 -17.47 5.33
C TYR A 132 12.58 -18.24 4.93
N ASP A 133 12.48 -19.02 3.86
CA ASP A 133 13.61 -19.68 3.23
C ASP A 133 13.84 -19.08 1.83
N HIS A 134 14.99 -18.44 1.66
CA HIS A 134 15.34 -17.80 0.40
C HIS A 134 15.51 -18.80 -0.76
N ASN A 135 16.04 -20.00 -0.50
CA ASN A 135 16.23 -20.99 -1.56
C ASN A 135 14.87 -21.52 -2.04
N LEU A 136 13.94 -21.77 -1.11
CA LEU A 136 12.56 -22.15 -1.46
C LEU A 136 11.85 -21.03 -2.22
N TYR A 137 12.04 -19.78 -1.82
CA TYR A 137 11.52 -18.63 -2.54
C TYR A 137 12.02 -18.59 -3.99
N VAL A 138 13.33 -18.71 -4.21
CA VAL A 138 13.92 -18.71 -5.56
C VAL A 138 13.41 -19.88 -6.39
N ASP A 139 13.37 -21.09 -5.84
CA ASP A 139 12.86 -22.29 -6.51
C ASP A 139 11.41 -22.10 -6.97
N ALA A 140 10.52 -21.66 -6.07
CA ALA A 140 9.13 -21.40 -6.42
C ALA A 140 8.97 -20.26 -7.43
N TYR A 141 9.72 -19.17 -7.28
CA TYR A 141 9.70 -18.05 -8.22
C TYR A 141 10.03 -18.52 -9.64
N LEU A 142 11.09 -19.31 -9.81
CA LEU A 142 11.49 -19.83 -11.12
C LEU A 142 10.44 -20.78 -11.69
N LYS A 143 9.94 -21.71 -10.86
CA LYS A 143 8.96 -22.70 -11.28
C LYS A 143 7.63 -22.07 -11.70
N VAL A 144 7.07 -21.19 -10.88
CA VAL A 144 5.76 -20.55 -11.13
C VAL A 144 5.79 -19.64 -12.36
N HIS A 145 6.93 -19.01 -12.63
CA HIS A 145 7.11 -18.15 -13.79
C HIS A 145 7.69 -18.87 -15.02
N GLY A 146 8.00 -20.17 -14.93
CA GLY A 146 8.56 -20.95 -16.04
C GLY A 146 9.94 -20.45 -16.49
N LEU A 147 10.76 -19.96 -15.56
CA LEU A 147 12.09 -19.40 -15.83
C LEU A 147 13.16 -20.46 -15.58
N SER A 148 14.12 -20.59 -16.50
CA SER A 148 15.27 -21.51 -16.33
C SER A 148 16.36 -20.93 -15.43
N SER A 149 16.40 -19.63 -15.23
CA SER A 149 17.30 -18.94 -14.30
C SER A 149 16.70 -17.60 -13.88
N PRO A 150 17.19 -16.97 -12.80
CA PRO A 150 16.66 -15.70 -12.31
C PRO A 150 16.70 -14.55 -13.32
N GLY A 151 17.56 -14.64 -14.35
CA GLY A 151 17.60 -13.70 -15.48
C GLY A 151 17.88 -12.23 -15.12
N GLY A 152 18.21 -11.93 -13.86
CA GLY A 152 18.33 -10.58 -13.32
C GLY A 152 18.11 -10.55 -11.81
N ARG A 153 17.76 -9.37 -11.26
CA ARG A 153 17.46 -9.21 -9.83
C ARG A 153 16.10 -9.79 -9.51
N ILE A 154 16.05 -10.77 -8.61
CA ILE A 154 14.79 -11.30 -8.07
C ILE A 154 14.18 -10.23 -7.17
N MET A 155 12.86 -10.08 -7.26
CA MET A 155 12.13 -9.10 -6.45
C MET A 155 12.16 -9.50 -4.98
N ASP A 156 12.39 -8.56 -4.08
CA ASP A 156 12.24 -8.79 -2.63
C ASP A 156 10.76 -8.83 -2.26
N ILE A 157 10.33 -9.79 -1.46
CA ILE A 157 8.96 -9.91 -0.97
C ILE A 157 8.60 -8.86 0.10
N ALA A 158 9.61 -8.22 0.73
CA ALA A 158 9.43 -7.14 1.69
C ALA A 158 9.21 -5.77 1.01
N ASN A 159 8.25 -5.72 0.08
CA ASN A 159 7.83 -4.49 -0.58
C ASN A 159 6.30 -4.33 -0.55
N SER A 160 5.84 -3.09 -0.70
CA SER A 160 4.42 -2.77 -0.58
C SER A 160 3.51 -3.52 -1.56
N TYR A 161 3.99 -3.90 -2.74
CA TYR A 161 3.21 -4.64 -3.74
C TYR A 161 2.90 -6.04 -3.26
N HIS A 162 3.91 -6.83 -2.91
CA HIS A 162 3.70 -8.20 -2.43
C HIS A 162 2.85 -8.22 -1.17
N VAL A 163 3.21 -7.40 -0.18
CA VAL A 163 2.49 -7.35 1.11
C VAL A 163 1.04 -6.95 0.90
N SER A 164 0.73 -6.03 -0.01
CA SER A 164 -0.66 -5.65 -0.33
C SER A 164 -1.39 -6.70 -1.15
N LEU A 165 -0.70 -7.37 -2.08
CA LEU A 165 -1.32 -8.29 -3.02
C LEU A 165 -1.76 -9.58 -2.33
N VAL A 166 -1.03 -10.10 -1.36
CA VAL A 166 -1.34 -11.42 -0.79
C VAL A 166 -2.15 -11.38 0.51
N ALA A 167 -2.55 -10.20 0.98
CA ALA A 167 -3.18 -10.00 2.29
C ALA A 167 -4.45 -10.84 2.54
N ASP A 168 -5.16 -11.22 1.48
CA ASP A 168 -6.39 -12.02 1.52
C ASP A 168 -6.25 -13.40 0.85
N LEU A 169 -5.01 -13.86 0.60
CA LEU A 169 -4.74 -15.11 -0.14
C LEU A 169 -3.92 -16.13 0.64
N LEU A 170 -3.26 -15.73 1.73
CA LEU A 170 -2.47 -16.62 2.56
C LEU A 170 -3.34 -17.28 3.63
N ASP A 171 -3.10 -18.57 3.88
CA ASP A 171 -3.66 -19.25 5.06
C ASP A 171 -3.10 -18.66 6.36
N ASP A 172 -3.78 -18.89 7.49
CA ASP A 172 -3.43 -18.32 8.79
C ASP A 172 -1.97 -18.58 9.20
N LYS A 173 -1.45 -19.79 8.96
CA LYS A 173 -0.10 -20.18 9.35
C LYS A 173 0.93 -19.43 8.51
N THR A 174 0.76 -19.44 7.20
CA THR A 174 1.65 -18.74 6.26
C THR A 174 1.61 -17.24 6.48
N ALA A 175 0.43 -16.66 6.64
CA ALA A 175 0.26 -15.23 6.89
C ALA A 175 0.95 -14.79 8.19
N LEU A 176 0.83 -15.56 9.27
CA LEU A 176 1.49 -15.25 10.53
C LEU A 176 3.02 -15.33 10.41
N ALA A 177 3.55 -16.33 9.71
CA ALA A 177 4.98 -16.44 9.45
C ALA A 177 5.49 -15.27 8.60
N PHE A 178 4.76 -14.91 7.56
CA PHE A 178 5.08 -13.76 6.71
C PHE A 178 5.00 -12.43 7.47
N MET A 179 3.98 -12.25 8.32
CA MET A 179 3.83 -11.09 9.20
C MET A 179 5.04 -10.94 10.14
N ASN A 180 5.48 -12.03 10.78
CA ASN A 180 6.67 -12.03 11.63
C ASN A 180 7.92 -11.63 10.82
N TYR A 181 8.12 -12.20 9.63
CA TYR A 181 9.22 -11.84 8.75
C TYR A 181 9.24 -10.35 8.40
N ILE A 182 8.08 -9.78 8.01
CA ILE A 182 7.97 -8.36 7.66
C ILE A 182 8.23 -7.45 8.87
N LEU A 183 7.73 -7.81 10.06
CA LEU A 183 7.97 -7.03 11.28
C LEU A 183 9.45 -6.97 11.66
N GLN A 184 10.19 -8.07 11.45
CA GLN A 184 11.60 -8.21 11.82
C GLN A 184 12.57 -7.76 10.71
N ASN A 185 12.07 -7.46 9.50
CA ASN A 185 12.93 -7.04 8.39
C ASN A 185 13.56 -5.67 8.67
N GLN A 186 14.90 -5.64 8.72
CA GLN A 186 15.67 -4.43 9.04
C GLN A 186 15.48 -3.28 8.04
N SER A 187 15.21 -3.60 6.78
CA SER A 187 14.96 -2.62 5.72
C SER A 187 13.50 -2.16 5.65
N GLY A 188 12.63 -2.72 6.50
CA GLY A 188 11.20 -2.40 6.55
C GLY A 188 10.43 -2.89 5.32
N ILE A 189 9.46 -2.08 4.89
CA ILE A 189 8.66 -2.34 3.68
C ILE A 189 9.07 -1.33 2.63
N TYR A 190 9.73 -1.82 1.58
CA TYR A 190 10.17 -0.99 0.46
C TYR A 190 8.97 -0.24 -0.17
N TYR A 191 9.23 1.01 -0.57
CA TYR A 191 8.27 2.05 -0.98
C TYR A 191 7.45 2.74 0.12
N ILE A 192 7.48 2.28 1.39
CA ILE A 192 6.68 2.90 2.47
C ILE A 192 7.55 3.34 3.63
N TYR A 193 8.27 2.40 4.25
CA TYR A 193 9.00 2.63 5.51
C TYR A 193 10.31 1.83 5.51
N GLY A 194 11.43 2.54 5.69
CA GLY A 194 12.77 2.00 5.49
C GLY A 194 13.48 1.52 6.76
N LYS A 195 12.73 1.15 7.80
CA LYS A 195 13.27 0.63 9.07
C LYS A 195 12.43 -0.55 9.56
N GLN A 196 12.98 -1.31 10.50
CA GLN A 196 12.30 -2.43 11.15
C GLN A 196 10.97 -2.00 11.79
N LEU A 197 9.91 -2.77 11.53
CA LEU A 197 8.55 -2.44 11.97
C LEU A 197 8.24 -2.90 13.40
N SER A 198 9.00 -3.83 13.98
CA SER A 198 8.90 -4.15 15.41
C SER A 198 9.59 -3.12 16.31
N VAL A 199 10.20 -2.08 15.74
CA VAL A 199 10.81 -0.97 16.49
C VAL A 199 9.96 0.28 16.25
N LEU A 200 9.40 0.82 17.33
CA LEU A 200 8.54 2.00 17.27
C LEU A 200 9.34 3.26 16.95
N PRO A 201 8.78 4.21 16.18
CA PRO A 201 9.42 5.51 15.96
C PRO A 201 9.64 6.27 17.27
N GLU A 202 10.83 6.84 17.45
CA GLU A 202 11.20 7.59 18.65
C GLU A 202 10.35 8.86 18.83
N THR A 203 10.04 9.55 17.73
CA THR A 203 9.24 10.78 17.75
C THR A 203 7.90 10.56 17.05
N PHE A 204 6.80 10.61 17.80
CA PHE A 204 5.44 10.50 17.25
C PHE A 204 5.08 11.67 16.32
N LYS A 205 5.48 12.90 16.67
CA LYS A 205 5.18 14.11 15.88
C LYS A 205 6.16 14.29 14.70
N SER A 206 6.21 13.30 13.80
CA SER A 206 7.22 13.23 12.73
C SER A 206 6.70 12.61 11.42
N LEU A 207 7.42 12.88 10.33
CA LEU A 207 7.22 12.21 9.04
C LEU A 207 7.50 10.70 9.13
N GLU A 208 8.48 10.32 9.95
CA GLU A 208 8.84 8.92 10.18
C GLU A 208 7.66 8.14 10.78
N ALA A 209 7.03 8.68 11.83
CA ALA A 209 5.85 8.09 12.43
C ALA A 209 4.67 8.00 11.45
N SER A 210 4.47 9.01 10.60
CA SER A 210 3.41 8.95 9.57
C SER A 210 3.62 7.81 8.56
N ARG A 211 4.87 7.59 8.14
CA ARG A 211 5.26 6.47 7.25
C ARG A 211 5.19 5.12 7.94
N TYR A 212 5.59 5.04 9.20
CA TYR A 212 5.44 3.85 10.03
C TYR A 212 3.96 3.45 10.14
N ILE A 213 3.08 4.40 10.50
CA ILE A 213 1.62 4.17 10.55
C ILE A 213 1.11 3.71 9.18
N LYS A 214 1.62 4.25 8.07
CA LYS A 214 1.24 3.80 6.72
C LYS A 214 1.60 2.34 6.45
N ALA A 215 2.74 1.89 6.95
CA ALA A 215 3.14 0.49 6.86
C ALA A 215 2.26 -0.40 7.75
N ILE A 216 1.90 0.04 8.96
CA ILE A 216 0.98 -0.72 9.83
C ILE A 216 -0.44 -0.78 9.24
N GLU A 217 -0.93 0.29 8.60
CA GLU A 217 -2.20 0.29 7.85
C GLU A 217 -2.22 -0.74 6.72
N LEU A 218 -1.06 -1.02 6.10
CA LEU A 218 -0.95 -2.07 5.11
C LEU A 218 -1.03 -3.45 5.76
N LEU A 219 -0.37 -3.64 6.90
CA LEU A 219 -0.33 -4.91 7.62
C LEU A 219 -1.65 -5.24 8.31
N SER A 220 -2.43 -4.24 8.74
CA SER A 220 -3.75 -4.46 9.33
C SER A 220 -4.79 -4.98 8.32
N LYS A 221 -4.46 -5.03 7.02
CA LYS A 221 -5.30 -5.71 6.00
C LYS A 221 -5.30 -7.23 6.15
N TYR A 222 -4.32 -7.82 6.84
CA TYR A 222 -4.29 -9.25 7.15
C TYR A 222 -5.29 -9.55 8.27
N ARG A 223 -6.42 -10.16 7.92
CA ARG A 223 -7.55 -10.37 8.85
C ARG A 223 -7.33 -11.50 9.85
N ASN A 224 -6.30 -12.31 9.65
CA ASN A 224 -6.03 -13.49 10.45
C ASN A 224 -5.78 -13.08 11.92
N PRO A 225 -6.46 -13.69 12.90
CA PRO A 225 -6.40 -13.24 14.30
C PRO A 225 -4.97 -13.15 14.86
N GLY A 226 -4.11 -14.11 14.49
CA GLY A 226 -2.70 -14.09 14.89
C GLY A 226 -1.92 -12.91 14.34
N CYS A 227 -2.23 -12.44 13.12
CA CYS A 227 -1.60 -11.25 12.55
C CYS A 227 -2.06 -9.97 13.26
N LYS A 228 -3.35 -9.86 13.60
CA LYS A 228 -3.87 -8.73 14.38
C LYS A 228 -3.24 -8.65 15.76
N GLU A 229 -3.09 -9.79 16.44
CA GLU A 229 -2.40 -9.87 17.73
C GLU A 229 -0.98 -9.30 17.67
N LYS A 230 -0.25 -9.58 16.58
CA LYS A 230 1.10 -9.06 16.36
C LYS A 230 1.18 -7.55 16.21
N LEU A 231 0.06 -6.86 15.98
CA LEU A 231 0.00 -5.41 15.85
C LEU A 231 -0.47 -4.68 17.12
N LYS A 232 -0.84 -5.38 18.19
CA LYS A 232 -1.35 -4.74 19.42
C LYS A 232 -0.36 -3.79 20.09
N PHE A 233 0.94 -4.08 20.02
CA PHE A 233 1.97 -3.17 20.54
C PHE A 233 1.93 -1.77 19.86
N VAL A 234 1.43 -1.70 18.62
CA VAL A 234 1.22 -0.42 17.92
C VAL A 234 0.03 0.31 18.51
N VAL A 235 -1.05 -0.39 18.84
CA VAL A 235 -2.22 0.20 19.50
C VAL A 235 -1.83 0.78 20.85
N ASP A 236 -1.03 0.05 21.63
CA ASP A 236 -0.50 0.53 22.91
C ASP A 236 0.33 1.80 22.70
N TRP A 237 1.24 1.81 21.73
CA TRP A 237 2.04 2.99 21.39
C TRP A 237 1.19 4.18 20.94
N LEU A 238 0.15 3.96 20.13
CA LEU A 238 -0.78 5.00 19.72
C LEU A 238 -1.53 5.56 20.92
N ASN A 239 -2.01 4.72 21.83
CA ASN A 239 -2.72 5.15 23.03
C ASN A 239 -1.83 5.94 24.01
N VAL A 240 -0.54 5.58 24.14
CA VAL A 240 0.44 6.37 24.91
C VAL A 240 0.66 7.77 24.31
N ASN A 241 0.52 7.92 22.99
CA ASN A 241 0.66 9.21 22.29
C ASN A 241 -0.68 9.94 22.11
N LYS A 242 -1.74 9.50 22.79
CA LYS A 242 -3.04 10.15 22.80
C LYS A 242 -2.99 11.33 23.78
N GLU A 243 -3.48 12.48 23.33
CA GLU A 243 -3.56 13.69 24.16
C GLU A 243 -4.66 13.50 25.24
N ASP A 244 -4.58 14.23 26.36
CA ASP A 244 -5.50 14.08 27.52
C ASP A 244 -6.98 14.21 27.14
N GLU A 245 -7.27 15.04 26.13
CA GLU A 245 -8.59 15.31 25.59
C GLU A 245 -9.09 14.22 24.62
N GLY A 246 -8.29 13.17 24.40
CA GLY A 246 -8.68 11.96 23.68
C GLY A 246 -8.44 11.98 22.16
N TYR A 247 -7.65 12.93 21.65
CA TYR A 247 -7.30 13.02 20.23
C TYR A 247 -5.81 12.77 19.99
N TRP A 248 -5.43 12.67 18.72
CA TRP A 248 -4.03 12.55 18.31
C TRP A 248 -3.57 13.77 17.52
N ASP A 249 -2.38 14.27 17.84
CA ASP A 249 -1.71 15.37 17.13
C ASP A 249 -0.31 14.92 16.69
N MET A 250 -0.15 14.57 15.40
CA MET A 250 1.15 14.18 14.84
C MET A 250 2.05 15.38 14.45
N GLY A 251 1.63 16.62 14.74
CA GLY A 251 2.37 17.82 14.34
C GLY A 251 2.40 18.08 12.82
N ALA A 252 2.70 19.33 12.45
CA ALA A 252 2.80 19.74 11.04
C ALA A 252 3.89 18.98 10.25
N LYS A 253 4.89 18.42 10.94
CA LYS A 253 5.97 17.61 10.36
C LYS A 253 5.51 16.25 9.82
N ALA A 254 4.30 15.79 10.19
CA ALA A 254 3.73 14.55 9.66
C ALA A 254 3.18 14.68 8.22
N LYS A 255 3.08 15.91 7.70
CA LYS A 255 2.58 16.18 6.35
C LYS A 255 3.52 15.57 5.29
N ASP A 256 3.01 14.59 4.56
CA ASP A 256 3.76 13.80 3.56
C ASP A 256 3.23 13.95 2.13
N GLY A 257 2.10 14.65 1.94
CA GLY A 257 1.42 14.81 0.65
C GLY A 257 0.56 13.62 0.23
N MET A 258 0.77 12.45 0.85
CA MET A 258 0.09 11.19 0.53
C MET A 258 -0.99 10.87 1.56
N SER A 259 -0.59 10.68 2.81
CA SER A 259 -1.49 10.37 3.93
C SER A 259 -2.12 11.63 4.50
N TYR A 260 -1.37 12.73 4.50
CA TYR A 260 -1.79 14.02 5.02
C TYR A 260 -1.45 15.16 4.07
N PRO A 261 -2.26 16.23 4.04
CA PRO A 261 -3.48 16.46 4.84
C PRO A 261 -4.68 15.65 4.34
N LEU A 262 -5.80 15.59 5.05
CA LEU A 262 -7.09 15.11 4.50
C LEU A 262 -8.04 16.28 4.31
N SER A 263 -8.15 17.14 5.33
CA SER A 263 -8.85 18.42 5.30
C SER A 263 -8.16 19.41 4.34
N ASP A 264 -8.93 20.34 3.78
CA ASP A 264 -8.45 21.34 2.80
C ASP A 264 -7.36 22.28 3.34
N SER A 265 -7.24 22.45 4.66
CA SER A 265 -6.26 23.34 5.25
C SER A 265 -5.69 22.77 6.53
N TRP A 266 -4.37 22.62 6.57
CA TRP A 266 -3.60 22.37 7.80
C TRP A 266 -3.02 23.66 8.40
N ARG A 267 -3.44 24.84 7.93
CA ARG A 267 -3.00 26.12 8.53
C ARG A 267 -3.56 26.30 9.95
N LYS A 268 -4.72 25.70 10.21
CA LYS A 268 -5.33 25.68 11.54
C LYS A 268 -5.06 24.33 12.20
N LYS A 269 -4.62 24.38 13.46
CA LYS A 269 -4.29 23.18 14.26
C LYS A 269 -5.49 22.23 14.40
N GLU A 270 -6.71 22.77 14.47
CA GLU A 270 -7.96 22.00 14.59
C GLU A 270 -8.12 20.94 13.49
N TYR A 271 -7.86 21.30 12.23
CA TYR A 271 -7.99 20.39 11.09
C TYR A 271 -6.88 19.33 11.06
N GLN A 272 -5.69 19.71 11.50
CA GLN A 272 -4.57 18.78 11.63
C GLN A 272 -4.88 17.70 12.67
N ILE A 273 -5.38 18.09 13.84
CA ILE A 273 -5.80 17.17 14.91
C ILE A 273 -6.94 16.27 14.42
N LYS A 274 -7.94 16.85 13.74
CA LYS A 274 -9.07 16.10 13.17
C LYS A 274 -8.60 14.99 12.24
N ASP A 275 -7.72 15.31 11.29
CA ASP A 275 -7.21 14.34 10.33
C ASP A 275 -6.35 13.25 10.99
N CYS A 276 -5.49 13.65 11.94
CA CYS A 276 -4.66 12.71 12.70
C CYS A 276 -5.53 11.73 13.49
N THR A 277 -6.53 12.27 14.18
CA THR A 277 -7.46 11.49 15.00
C THR A 277 -8.29 10.54 14.16
N TYR A 278 -8.81 10.99 13.02
CA TYR A 278 -9.56 10.13 12.09
C TYR A 278 -8.71 8.94 11.61
N ARG A 279 -7.51 9.20 11.12
CA ARG A 279 -6.62 8.15 10.59
C ARG A 279 -6.25 7.13 11.67
N ILE A 280 -5.83 7.61 12.83
CA ILE A 280 -5.38 6.74 13.94
C ILE A 280 -6.54 5.94 14.52
N SER A 281 -7.71 6.56 14.73
CA SER A 281 -8.89 5.85 15.23
C SER A 281 -9.33 4.74 14.29
N LYS A 282 -9.29 5.00 12.97
CA LYS A 282 -9.59 4.00 11.93
C LYS A 282 -8.58 2.85 11.96
N LEU A 283 -7.29 3.14 12.15
CA LEU A 283 -6.27 2.10 12.25
C LEU A 283 -6.47 1.23 13.50
N ILE A 284 -6.68 1.84 14.67
CA ILE A 284 -6.93 1.10 15.92
C ILE A 284 -8.14 0.18 15.75
N LYS A 285 -9.26 0.71 15.24
CA LYS A 285 -10.46 -0.08 14.94
C LYS A 285 -10.15 -1.27 14.03
N ASN A 286 -9.39 -1.09 12.95
CA ASN A 286 -9.04 -2.18 12.05
C ASN A 286 -8.17 -3.29 12.70
N ILE A 287 -7.38 -2.94 13.72
CA ILE A 287 -6.53 -3.89 14.46
C ILE A 287 -7.34 -4.61 15.54
N GLU A 288 -8.31 -3.94 16.17
CA GLU A 288 -9.12 -4.46 17.29
C GLU A 288 -10.39 -5.22 16.86
N ASP A 289 -11.01 -4.82 15.74
CA ASP A 289 -12.06 -5.61 15.04
C ASP A 289 -11.49 -6.96 14.58
#